data_AF-A0A402CYG3-F1
#
_entry.id   AF-A0A402CYG3-F1
#
_cell.length_a   1.000
_cell.length_b   1.000
_cell.length_c   1.000
_cell.angle_alpha   90.00
_cell.angle_beta   90.00
_cell.angle_gamma   90.00
#
_symmetry.space_group_name_H-M   'P 1'
#
loop_
_entity.id
_entity.type
_entity.pdbx_description
1 polymer ?
#
loop_
_entity_poly.entity_id
_entity_poly.type
_entity_poly.pdbx_seq_one_letter_code
_entity_poly.pdbx_strand_id
1 'polypeptide(L)' 'MKDTFLETNAVVESVRQAFDGESSRPQSEWVRGKCPKCGDDLVSNCYYVGGRGYLICWECWSSLGGEPQCNYRKIL' A
#
# COMPACT_ATOMS: atom_id res chain seq x y z
N MET A 1 3.54 -2.81 27.43
CA MET A 1 2.46 -2.76 26.42
C MET A 1 3.02 -3.49 25.22
N LYS A 2 2.57 -4.73 24.97
CA LYS A 2 3.16 -5.58 23.92
C LYS A 2 2.59 -5.09 22.59
N ASP A 3 3.43 -4.40 21.82
CA ASP A 3 3.13 -4.06 20.43
C ASP A 3 2.64 -5.32 19.73
N THR A 4 1.38 -5.30 19.33
CA THR A 4 0.73 -6.42 18.66
C THR A 4 1.32 -6.46 17.27
N PHE A 5 2.43 -7.18 17.12
CA PHE A 5 2.84 -7.72 15.84
C PHE A 5 1.60 -8.41 15.27
N LEU A 6 1.07 -7.87 14.17
CA LEU A 6 0.11 -8.56 13.33
C LEU A 6 0.76 -9.86 12.92
N GLU A 7 0.47 -10.93 13.66
CA GLU A 7 0.94 -12.27 13.36
C GLU A 7 0.49 -12.62 11.93
N THR A 8 1.51 -12.89 11.13
CA THR A 8 1.53 -13.04 9.68
C THR A 8 0.82 -14.31 9.23
N ASN A 9 -0.51 -14.40 9.43
CA ASN A 9 -1.34 -15.48 8.88
C ASN A 9 -2.74 -15.01 8.43
N ALA A 10 -3.08 -13.72 8.56
CA ALA A 10 -4.26 -13.21 7.89
C ALA A 10 -3.97 -13.16 6.39
N VAL A 11 -4.75 -13.90 5.60
CA VAL A 11 -4.77 -13.73 4.14
C VAL A 11 -5.16 -12.28 3.88
N VAL A 12 -4.18 -11.46 3.49
CA VAL A 12 -4.42 -10.08 3.08
C VAL A 12 -4.77 -10.15 1.61
N GLU A 13 -6.07 -10.09 1.32
CA GLU A 13 -6.56 -10.02 -0.06
C GLU A 13 -6.61 -8.54 -0.44
N SER A 14 -6.00 -8.18 -1.55
CA SER A 14 -6.13 -6.81 -2.06
C SER A 14 -7.50 -6.63 -2.70
N VAL A 15 -8.28 -5.67 -2.19
CA VAL A 15 -9.65 -5.42 -2.68
C VAL A 15 -9.63 -4.38 -3.79
N ARG A 16 -8.77 -3.37 -3.62
CA ARG A 16 -8.67 -2.25 -4.54
C ARG A 16 -7.25 -1.70 -4.51
N GLN A 17 -6.52 -1.88 -5.61
CA GLN A 17 -5.11 -1.47 -5.75
C GLN A 17 -4.93 -0.42 -6.84
N ALA A 18 -4.03 0.52 -6.58
CA ALA A 18 -3.59 1.52 -7.55
C ALA A 18 -2.62 0.96 -8.59
N PHE A 19 -1.91 -0.14 -8.28
CA PHE A 19 -0.98 -0.82 -9.19
C PHE A 19 -1.66 -2.06 -9.76
N ASP A 20 -1.76 -2.10 -11.09
CA ASP A 20 -2.40 -3.17 -11.87
C ASP A 20 -1.38 -4.20 -12.41
N GLY A 21 -0.08 -4.01 -12.15
CA GLY A 21 0.99 -4.87 -12.67
C GLY A 21 1.61 -4.40 -13.98
N GLU A 22 0.97 -3.47 -14.70
CA GLU A 22 1.36 -3.06 -16.05
C GLU A 22 1.68 -1.55 -16.14
N SER A 23 0.98 -0.75 -15.33
CA SER A 23 1.09 0.70 -15.33
C SER A 23 2.46 1.16 -14.82
N SER A 24 3.10 2.05 -15.56
CA SER A 24 4.35 2.70 -15.13
C SER A 24 4.12 3.79 -14.08
N ARG A 25 2.90 4.34 -14.01
CA ARG A 25 2.49 5.42 -13.10
C ARG A 25 1.07 5.20 -12.57
N PRO A 26 0.74 5.71 -11.37
CA PRO A 26 -0.60 5.60 -10.85
C PRO A 26 -1.56 6.53 -11.58
N GLN A 27 -2.83 6.14 -11.66
CA GLN A 27 -3.87 7.08 -12.11
C GLN A 27 -4.07 8.16 -11.03
N SER A 28 -4.37 9.39 -11.45
CA SER A 28 -4.39 10.58 -10.59
C SER A 28 -5.37 10.46 -9.41
N GLU A 29 -6.50 9.76 -9.60
CA GLU A 29 -7.52 9.55 -8.56
C GLU A 29 -7.02 8.73 -7.35
N TRP A 30 -5.92 7.99 -7.49
CA TRP A 30 -5.31 7.19 -6.42
C TRP A 30 -4.27 7.95 -5.63
N VAL A 31 -3.73 9.03 -6.21
CA VAL A 31 -2.64 9.81 -5.63
C VAL A 31 -3.16 10.60 -4.43
N ARG A 32 -2.41 10.54 -3.34
CA ARG A 32 -2.69 11.23 -2.07
C ARG A 32 -1.63 12.27 -1.71
N GLY A 33 -0.55 12.33 -2.49
CA GLY A 33 0.55 13.26 -2.32
C GLY A 33 1.86 12.66 -2.79
N LYS A 34 2.95 13.10 -2.18
CA LYS A 34 4.30 12.61 -2.45
C LYS A 34 4.85 11.82 -1.27
N CYS A 35 5.64 10.80 -1.57
CA CYS A 35 6.38 10.00 -0.62
C CYS A 35 7.43 10.89 0.08
N PRO A 36 7.45 10.95 1.42
CA PRO A 36 8.41 11.78 2.15
C PRO A 36 9.84 11.21 2.12
N LYS A 37 10.04 9.97 1.64
CA LYS A 37 11.37 9.35 1.55
C LYS A 37 12.06 9.56 0.21
N CYS A 38 11.36 9.33 -0.90
CA CYS A 38 11.95 9.39 -2.25
C CYS A 38 11.30 10.43 -3.18
N GLY A 39 10.25 11.12 -2.74
CA GLY A 39 9.54 12.12 -3.54
C GLY A 39 8.61 11.57 -4.62
N ASP A 40 8.50 10.24 -4.76
CA ASP A 40 7.60 9.61 -5.73
C ASP A 40 6.12 9.70 -5.32
N ASP A 41 5.19 9.28 -6.19
CA ASP A 41 3.75 9.33 -5.89
C ASP A 41 3.37 8.44 -4.70
N LEU A 42 2.51 8.94 -3.83
CA LEU A 42 1.92 8.19 -2.72
C LEU A 42 0.48 7.83 -3.09
N VAL A 43 0.13 6.54 -3.05
CA VAL A 43 -1.18 6.03 -3.48
C VAL A 43 -1.94 5.34 -2.35
N SER A 44 -3.27 5.39 -2.41
CA SER A 44 -4.14 4.74 -1.42
C SER A 44 -4.61 3.37 -1.90
N ASN A 45 -4.21 2.31 -1.20
CA ASN A 45 -4.65 0.93 -1.43
C ASN A 45 -5.60 0.46 -0.32
N CYS A 46 -6.54 -0.43 -0.68
CA CYS A 46 -7.46 -1.05 0.26
C CYS A 46 -7.26 -2.57 0.26
N TYR A 47 -7.05 -3.11 1.45
CA TYR A 47 -6.84 -4.52 1.70
C TYR A 47 -7.94 -5.07 2.58
N TYR A 48 -8.42 -6.27 2.28
CA TYR A 48 -9.26 -7.06 3.17
C TYR A 48 -8.40 -8.00 3.98
N VAL A 49 -8.59 -7.96 5.30
CA VAL A 49 -7.77 -8.74 6.24
C VAL A 49 -8.61 -9.90 6.78
N GLY A 50 -8.56 -11.04 6.09
CA GLY A 50 -9.03 -12.35 6.56
C GLY A 50 -10.30 -12.37 7.43
N GLY A 51 -11.41 -11.79 6.96
CA GLY A 51 -12.68 -11.82 7.69
C GLY A 51 -12.89 -10.70 8.72
N ARG A 52 -11.85 -9.89 9.01
CA ARG A 52 -11.86 -8.91 10.09
C ARG A 52 -12.28 -7.52 9.66
N GLY A 53 -12.07 -7.18 8.38
CA GLY A 53 -12.44 -5.88 7.82
C GLY A 53 -11.43 -5.36 6.81
N TYR A 54 -11.49 -4.07 6.54
CA TYR A 54 -10.69 -3.38 5.55
C TYR A 54 -9.58 -2.55 6.20
N LEU A 55 -8.41 -2.54 5.56
CA LEU A 55 -7.27 -1.71 5.91
C LEU A 55 -6.95 -0.79 4.74
N ILE A 56 -6.91 0.51 5.01
CA ILE A 56 -6.45 1.51 4.04
C ILE A 56 -4.97 1.75 4.29
N CYS A 57 -4.14 1.54 3.27
CA CYS A 57 -2.71 1.79 3.32
C CYS A 57 -2.36 2.87 2.29
N TRP A 58 -1.53 3.83 2.68
CA TRP A 58 -0.87 4.72 1.77
C TRP A 58 0.52 4.20 1.47
N GLU A 59 0.81 3.90 0.21
CA GLU A 59 2.07 3.27 -0.20
C GLU A 59 2.77 4.12 -1.25
N CYS A 60 4.10 4.14 -1.18
CA CYS A 60 4.90 4.76 -2.21
C CYS A 60 4.76 3.97 -3.51
N TRP A 61 4.59 4.63 -4.64
CA TRP A 61 4.53 3.97 -5.94
C TRP A 61 5.78 3.14 -6.22
N SER A 62 6.97 3.72 -6.00
CA SER A 62 8.26 3.00 -6.04
C SER A 62 8.40 1.83 -5.05
N SER A 63 7.48 1.65 -4.09
CA SER A 63 7.45 0.45 -3.23
C SER A 63 6.56 -0.67 -3.77
N LEU A 64 5.81 -0.40 -4.84
CA LEU A 64 4.92 -1.34 -5.52
C LEU A 64 5.66 -1.93 -6.74
N GLY A 65 5.31 -3.17 -7.11
CA GLY A 65 5.95 -3.89 -8.22
C GLY A 65 6.98 -4.93 -7.78
N GLY A 66 7.60 -5.61 -8.76
CA GLY A 66 8.50 -6.74 -8.52
C GLY A 66 9.88 -6.36 -7.95
N GLU A 67 10.37 -5.16 -8.25
CA GLU A 67 11.68 -4.65 -7.77
C GLU A 67 11.50 -3.30 -7.04
N PRO A 68 11.08 -3.32 -5.76
CA PRO A 68 10.78 -2.10 -5.00
C PRO A 68 12.03 -1.27 -4.74
N GLN A 69 11.97 0.02 -5.08
CA GLN A 69 13.02 1.02 -4.86
C GLN A 69 12.77 1.88 -3.61
N CYS A 70 11.60 1.73 -2.99
CA CYS A 70 11.24 2.36 -1.73
C CYS A 70 10.48 1.38 -0.82
N ASN A 71 10.33 1.70 0.46
CA ASN A 71 9.57 0.90 1.42
C ASN A 71 8.61 1.75 2.29
N TYR A 72 8.34 2.99 1.87
CA TYR A 72 7.46 3.86 2.62
C TYR A 72 6.01 3.40 2.49
N ARG A 73 5.38 3.14 3.63
CA ARG A 73 3.94 2.91 3.75
C ARG A 73 3.40 3.48 5.05
N LYS A 74 2.13 3.86 5.06
CA LYS A 74 1.39 4.37 6.22
C LYS A 74 0.00 3.74 6.28
N ILE A 75 -0.31 3.07 7.38
CA ILE A 75 -1.65 2.55 7.65
C ILE A 75 -2.52 3.71 8.17
N LEU A 76 -3.76 3.80 7.71
CA LEU A 76 -4.77 4.76 8.16
C LEU A 76 -5.81 4.13 9.06
#